data_AF-A0A845ZYT1-F1
#
_entry.id   AF-A0A845ZYT1-F1
#
_cell.length_a   1.000
_cell.length_b   1.000
_cell.length_c   1.000
_cell.angle_alpha   90.00
_cell.angle_beta   90.00
_cell.angle_gamma   90.00
#
_symmetry.space_group_name_H-M   'P 1'
#
loop_
_entity.id
_entity.type
_entity.pdbx_description
1 polymer ?
#
loop_
_entity_poly.entity_id
_entity_poly.type
_entity_poly.pdbx_seq_one_letter_code
_entity_poly.pdbx_strand_id
1 'polypeptide(L)'
;MRVFVLDQNKQPLDPCHPARARELLKKGRAKVFKRYPFTIIMPDRSIDDSVTHSHRIKIDPGSKTTGIAIVCEQTGRVTNALEINHRGQQIKKALESRRALRRGRRNRKTRYRQPRFLNRTRPDGWLPPSLMSRVFNVETWVRRLIKLCPITAISQELVRFDTQKMQNPEVSGVEYQHGELFGFEVKEYLLTKWGHNCVYCGAIDTPLEVEHIIPKSKGGSNRVSNLTLACRSCNQKKGNDSIEKFLRKKPEILKKVLAKA
;
A
#
# COMPACT_ATOMS: atom_id res chain seq x y z
N MET A 1 -15.63 -20.27 13.29
CA MET A 1 -16.43 -19.09 12.87
C MET A 1 -17.83 -19.21 13.45
N ARG A 2 -18.33 -18.18 14.13
CA ARG A 2 -19.69 -18.14 14.68
C ARG A 2 -20.69 -17.59 13.66
N VAL A 3 -21.96 -17.93 13.82
CA VAL A 3 -23.04 -17.42 12.97
C VAL A 3 -23.58 -16.14 13.56
N PHE A 4 -23.69 -15.09 12.75
CA PHE A 4 -24.31 -13.83 13.18
C PHE A 4 -25.82 -14.04 13.36
N VAL A 5 -26.38 -13.40 14.39
CA VAL A 5 -27.79 -13.54 14.75
C VAL A 5 -28.38 -12.14 14.87
N LEU A 6 -29.54 -11.94 14.25
CA LEU A 6 -30.32 -10.72 14.37
C LEU A 6 -31.64 -11.01 15.08
N ASP A 7 -32.18 -10.02 15.77
CA ASP A 7 -33.53 -10.05 16.34
C ASP A 7 -34.60 -9.72 15.29
N GLN A 8 -35.88 -9.72 15.69
CA GLN A 8 -37.01 -9.40 14.81
C GLN A 8 -36.92 -8.01 14.15
N ASN A 9 -36.25 -7.07 14.82
CA ASN A 9 -36.05 -5.68 14.38
C ASN A 9 -34.72 -5.46 13.64
N LYS A 10 -33.99 -6.55 13.32
CA LYS A 10 -32.66 -6.55 12.67
C LYS A 10 -31.57 -5.91 13.53
N GLN A 11 -31.76 -5.86 14.84
CA GLN A 11 -30.73 -5.48 15.81
C GLN A 11 -29.79 -6.66 16.05
N PRO A 12 -28.49 -6.41 16.26
CA PRO A 12 -27.51 -7.47 16.42
C PRO A 12 -27.63 -8.16 17.78
N LEU A 13 -27.78 -9.49 17.75
CA LEU A 13 -27.67 -10.36 18.90
C LEU A 13 -26.29 -11.02 18.95
N ASP A 14 -26.04 -11.74 20.04
CA ASP A 14 -24.80 -12.47 20.22
C ASP A 14 -24.60 -13.57 19.16
N PRO A 15 -23.42 -13.61 18.49
CA PRO A 15 -23.13 -14.67 17.53
C PRO A 15 -23.15 -16.05 18.19
N CYS A 16 -23.83 -17.01 17.56
CA CYS A 16 -24.00 -18.35 18.10
C CYS A 16 -23.08 -19.39 17.42
N HIS A 17 -22.93 -20.55 18.04
CA HIS A 17 -22.18 -21.66 17.44
C HIS A 17 -22.94 -22.21 16.21
N PRO A 18 -22.26 -22.61 15.11
CA PRO A 18 -22.94 -23.14 13.92
C PRO A 18 -23.88 -24.32 14.19
N ALA A 19 -23.57 -25.15 15.19
CA ALA A 19 -24.48 -26.22 15.62
C ALA A 19 -25.82 -25.67 16.14
N ARG A 20 -25.79 -24.62 16.96
CA ARG A 20 -26.98 -23.94 17.46
C ARG A 20 -27.76 -23.27 16.34
N ALA A 21 -27.07 -22.60 15.40
CA ALA A 21 -27.72 -22.01 14.23
C ALA A 21 -28.47 -23.06 13.40
N ARG A 22 -27.85 -24.22 13.13
CA ARG A 22 -28.50 -25.34 12.42
C ARG A 22 -29.71 -25.88 13.19
N GLU A 23 -29.59 -26.04 14.50
CA GLU A 23 -30.69 -26.48 15.36
C GLU A 23 -31.89 -25.52 15.28
N LEU A 24 -31.64 -24.20 15.41
CA LEU A 24 -32.67 -23.17 15.34
C LEU A 24 -33.36 -23.13 13.98
N LEU A 25 -32.61 -23.29 12.89
CA LEU A 25 -33.15 -23.37 11.53
C LEU A 25 -34.00 -24.64 11.34
N LYS A 26 -33.53 -25.81 11.79
CA LYS A 26 -34.27 -27.07 11.69
C LYS A 26 -35.59 -27.04 12.48
N LYS A 27 -35.58 -26.39 13.64
CA LYS A 27 -36.78 -26.20 14.49
C LYS A 27 -37.72 -25.09 13.98
N GLY A 28 -37.40 -24.42 12.86
CA GLY A 28 -38.21 -23.32 12.33
C GLY A 28 -38.19 -22.04 13.17
N ARG A 29 -37.34 -21.97 14.19
CA ARG A 29 -37.23 -20.83 15.13
C ARG A 29 -36.39 -19.68 14.59
N ALA A 30 -35.58 -19.91 13.58
CA ALA A 30 -34.80 -18.88 12.90
C ALA A 30 -35.01 -18.98 11.40
N LYS A 31 -34.75 -17.88 10.70
CA LYS A 31 -34.73 -17.83 9.23
C LYS A 31 -33.36 -17.37 8.75
N VAL A 32 -32.95 -17.80 7.57
CA VAL A 32 -31.72 -17.29 6.94
C VAL A 32 -31.96 -15.86 6.50
N PHE A 33 -31.19 -14.92 7.04
CA PHE A 33 -31.25 -13.51 6.65
C PHE A 33 -30.29 -13.20 5.50
N LYS A 34 -29.06 -13.71 5.59
CA LYS A 34 -28.02 -13.50 4.58
C LYS A 34 -27.07 -14.68 4.50
N ARG A 35 -26.61 -15.01 3.29
CA ARG A 35 -25.63 -16.09 3.08
C ARG A 35 -24.18 -15.69 3.34
N TYR A 36 -23.81 -14.41 3.15
CA TYR A 36 -22.43 -13.95 3.37
C TYR A 36 -22.32 -12.52 3.96
N PRO A 37 -21.71 -12.36 5.14
CA PRO A 37 -21.41 -13.44 6.09
C PRO A 37 -22.71 -14.14 6.51
N PHE A 38 -22.63 -15.44 6.81
CA PHE A 38 -23.83 -16.22 7.12
C PHE A 38 -24.51 -15.68 8.37
N THR A 39 -25.76 -15.28 8.23
CA THR A 39 -26.53 -14.57 9.25
C THR A 39 -27.94 -15.14 9.30
N ILE A 40 -28.41 -15.43 10.51
CA ILE A 40 -29.79 -15.84 10.77
C ILE A 40 -30.54 -14.72 11.50
N ILE A 41 -31.87 -14.71 11.38
CA ILE A 41 -32.76 -13.80 12.08
C ILE A 41 -33.74 -14.60 12.94
N MET A 42 -34.00 -14.12 14.16
CA MET A 42 -34.95 -14.66 15.12
C MET A 42 -36.24 -13.83 15.04
N PRO A 43 -37.32 -14.32 14.40
CA PRO A 43 -38.56 -13.56 14.25
C PRO A 43 -39.39 -13.48 15.54
N ASP A 44 -39.12 -14.33 16.51
CA ASP A 44 -39.85 -14.49 17.78
C ASP A 44 -39.10 -13.86 18.98
N ARG A 45 -38.08 -13.02 18.72
CA ARG A 45 -37.19 -12.52 19.78
C ARG A 45 -36.79 -11.08 19.55
N SER A 46 -36.79 -10.29 20.63
CA SER A 46 -36.24 -8.94 20.66
C SER A 46 -34.87 -8.89 21.33
N ILE A 47 -34.15 -7.77 21.15
CA ILE A 47 -32.92 -7.50 21.90
C ILE A 47 -33.15 -7.38 23.41
N ASP A 48 -34.29 -6.85 23.84
CA ASP A 48 -34.63 -6.66 25.27
C ASP A 48 -34.81 -8.01 25.98
N ASP A 49 -35.29 -9.03 25.25
CA ASP A 49 -35.43 -10.42 25.72
C ASP A 49 -34.12 -11.23 25.59
N SER A 50 -33.00 -10.58 25.32
CA SER A 50 -31.75 -11.23 24.94
C SER A 50 -30.56 -10.70 25.72
N VAL A 51 -29.73 -11.63 26.21
CA VAL A 51 -28.42 -11.28 26.76
C VAL A 51 -27.46 -11.11 25.59
N THR A 52 -26.85 -9.92 25.49
CA THR A 52 -25.79 -9.62 24.55
C THR A 52 -24.51 -9.26 25.28
N HIS A 53 -23.38 -9.56 24.67
CA HIS A 53 -22.05 -9.31 25.21
C HIS A 53 -21.31 -8.30 24.33
N SER A 54 -20.40 -7.56 24.94
CA SER A 54 -19.58 -6.57 24.26
C SER A 54 -18.58 -7.25 23.32
N HIS A 55 -18.56 -6.81 22.07
CA HIS A 55 -17.59 -7.27 21.08
C HIS A 55 -16.66 -6.15 20.63
N ARG A 56 -15.41 -6.51 20.36
CA ARG A 56 -14.39 -5.62 19.81
C ARG A 56 -13.95 -6.09 18.44
N ILE A 57 -13.88 -5.17 17.49
CA ILE A 57 -13.19 -5.40 16.23
C ILE A 57 -11.70 -5.11 16.43
N LYS A 58 -10.83 -6.05 16.07
CA LYS A 58 -9.39 -5.84 15.93
C LYS A 58 -9.01 -5.81 14.44
N ILE A 59 -8.32 -4.76 14.01
CA ILE A 59 -7.93 -4.52 12.62
C ILE A 59 -6.40 -4.53 12.52
N ASP A 60 -5.88 -5.40 11.66
CA ASP A 60 -4.47 -5.46 11.29
C ASP A 60 -4.30 -4.98 9.83
N PRO A 61 -3.91 -3.71 9.60
CA PRO A 61 -3.86 -3.12 8.28
C PRO A 61 -2.56 -3.46 7.51
N GLY A 62 -2.61 -4.46 6.64
CA GLY A 62 -1.51 -4.76 5.70
C GLY A 62 -1.61 -4.08 4.32
N SER A 63 -0.51 -4.13 3.55
CA SER A 63 -0.40 -3.51 2.23
C SER A 63 -1.16 -4.25 1.12
N LYS A 64 -1.25 -5.59 1.23
CA LYS A 64 -1.98 -6.48 0.30
C LYS A 64 -3.30 -6.95 0.89
N THR A 65 -3.29 -7.29 2.17
CA THR A 65 -4.45 -7.82 2.90
C THR A 65 -4.66 -7.02 4.18
N THR A 66 -5.89 -6.96 4.68
CA THR A 66 -6.18 -6.48 6.04
C THR A 66 -6.88 -7.60 6.79
N GLY A 67 -6.31 -8.00 7.92
CA GLY A 67 -6.94 -8.92 8.85
C GLY A 67 -7.96 -8.18 9.71
N ILE A 68 -9.12 -8.80 9.92
CA ILE A 68 -10.12 -8.32 10.87
C ILE A 68 -10.56 -9.49 11.74
N ALA A 69 -10.52 -9.31 13.06
CA ALA A 69 -11.06 -10.26 14.03
C ALA A 69 -12.14 -9.60 14.88
N ILE A 70 -13.19 -10.32 15.21
CA ILE A 70 -14.20 -9.94 16.18
C ILE A 70 -14.00 -10.79 17.42
N VAL A 71 -13.85 -10.15 18.57
CA VAL A 71 -13.56 -10.79 19.85
C VAL A 71 -14.63 -10.42 20.85
N CYS A 72 -15.19 -11.39 21.57
CA CYS A 72 -16.05 -11.12 22.72
C CYS A 72 -15.16 -10.69 23.89
N GLU A 73 -15.40 -9.50 24.46
CA GLU A 73 -14.52 -8.92 25.47
C GLU A 73 -14.52 -9.71 26.78
N GLN A 74 -15.68 -10.21 27.18
CA GLN A 74 -15.87 -10.96 28.42
C GLN A 74 -15.11 -12.30 28.43
N THR A 75 -15.01 -12.95 27.27
CA THR A 75 -14.43 -14.30 27.16
C THR A 75 -13.09 -14.35 26.46
N GLY A 76 -12.64 -13.24 25.85
CA GLY A 76 -11.45 -13.20 24.99
C GLY A 76 -11.57 -14.04 23.70
N ARG A 77 -12.72 -14.67 23.45
CA ARG A 77 -12.89 -15.60 22.34
C ARG A 77 -13.10 -14.87 21.02
N VAL A 78 -12.37 -15.30 20.00
CA VAL A 78 -12.59 -14.88 18.60
C VAL A 78 -13.90 -15.48 18.09
N THR A 79 -14.88 -14.63 17.75
CA THR A 79 -16.15 -15.07 17.17
C THR A 79 -16.03 -15.27 15.67
N ASN A 80 -15.41 -14.32 14.99
CA ASN A 80 -15.22 -14.30 13.55
C ASN A 80 -13.87 -13.70 13.20
N ALA A 81 -13.25 -14.20 12.15
CA ALA A 81 -12.06 -13.63 11.55
C ALA A 81 -12.26 -13.59 10.04
N LEU A 82 -11.79 -12.52 9.39
CA LEU A 82 -11.91 -12.33 7.95
C LEU A 82 -10.71 -11.56 7.42
N GLU A 83 -10.42 -11.81 6.15
CA GLU A 83 -9.35 -11.16 5.42
C GLU A 83 -9.92 -10.34 4.27
N ILE A 84 -9.53 -9.08 4.19
CA ILE A 84 -9.88 -8.19 3.08
C ILE A 84 -8.69 -8.14 2.12
N ASN A 85 -8.91 -8.60 0.88
CA ASN A 85 -7.93 -8.52 -0.19
C ASN A 85 -7.99 -7.15 -0.89
N HIS A 86 -6.86 -6.43 -0.91
CA HIS A 86 -6.77 -5.09 -1.47
C HIS A 86 -6.34 -5.07 -2.93
N ARG A 87 -6.97 -4.18 -3.70
CA ARG A 87 -6.64 -3.94 -5.12
C ARG A 87 -5.63 -2.80 -5.33
N GLY A 88 -4.97 -2.34 -4.27
CA GLY A 88 -4.10 -1.16 -4.30
C GLY A 88 -3.02 -1.22 -5.37
N GLN A 89 -2.36 -2.37 -5.55
CA GLN A 89 -1.35 -2.57 -6.58
C GLN A 89 -1.93 -2.57 -8.00
N GLN A 90 -3.10 -3.16 -8.21
CA GLN A 90 -3.78 -3.16 -9.50
C GLN A 90 -4.18 -1.73 -9.89
N ILE A 91 -4.73 -0.96 -8.93
CA ILE A 91 -5.08 0.45 -9.12
C ILE A 91 -3.85 1.27 -9.48
N LYS A 92 -2.74 1.09 -8.75
CA LYS A 92 -1.47 1.75 -9.04
C LYS A 92 -0.99 1.46 -10.47
N LYS A 93 -0.96 0.17 -10.86
CA LYS A 93 -0.57 -0.26 -12.21
C LYS A 93 -1.47 0.36 -13.29
N ALA A 94 -2.78 0.39 -13.08
CA ALA A 94 -3.73 1.01 -14.01
C ALA A 94 -3.50 2.53 -14.16
N LEU A 95 -3.21 3.23 -13.06
CA LEU A 95 -2.88 4.66 -13.07
C LEU A 95 -1.56 4.94 -13.80
N GLU A 96 -0.54 4.09 -13.58
CA GLU A 96 0.76 4.16 -14.26
C GLU A 96 0.62 3.91 -15.76
N SER A 97 -0.12 2.86 -16.16
CA SER A 97 -0.43 2.56 -17.56
C SER A 97 -1.14 3.74 -18.25
N ARG A 98 -2.20 4.29 -17.63
CA ARG A 98 -2.90 5.47 -18.14
C ARG A 98 -1.98 6.69 -18.24
N ARG A 99 -1.04 6.86 -17.30
CA ARG A 99 -0.03 7.94 -17.36
C ARG A 99 0.92 7.73 -18.53
N ALA A 100 1.41 6.50 -18.75
CA ALA A 100 2.31 6.15 -19.85
C ALA A 100 1.66 6.40 -21.22
N LEU A 101 0.43 5.91 -21.42
CA LEU A 101 -0.34 6.13 -22.65
C LEU A 101 -0.55 7.63 -22.95
N ARG A 102 -0.89 8.43 -21.92
CA ARG A 102 -1.02 9.89 -22.07
C ARG A 102 0.30 10.59 -22.41
N ARG A 103 1.43 10.09 -21.91
CA ARG A 103 2.77 10.62 -22.27
C ARG A 103 3.10 10.24 -23.72
N GLY A 104 2.91 8.97 -24.10
CA GLY A 104 3.17 8.49 -25.46
C GLY A 104 2.30 9.18 -26.52
N ARG A 105 1.01 9.41 -26.24
CA ARG A 105 0.13 10.20 -27.13
C ARG A 105 0.64 11.63 -27.30
N ARG A 106 1.09 12.26 -26.22
CA ARG A 106 1.60 13.64 -26.29
C ARG A 106 2.85 13.74 -27.17
N ASN A 107 3.80 12.82 -26.97
CA ASN A 107 5.02 12.78 -27.76
C ASN A 107 4.73 12.57 -29.26
N ARG A 108 3.79 11.67 -29.60
CA ARG A 108 3.47 11.34 -30.99
C ARG A 108 2.53 12.32 -31.69
N LYS A 109 1.50 12.82 -31.00
CA LYS A 109 0.34 13.51 -31.63
C LYS A 109 0.18 14.98 -31.23
N THR A 110 0.89 15.47 -30.22
CA THR A 110 0.69 16.84 -29.71
C THR A 110 2.01 17.51 -29.34
N ARG A 111 2.93 17.59 -30.32
CA ARG A 111 4.31 18.07 -30.16
C ARG A 111 4.41 19.43 -29.47
N TYR A 112 3.47 20.34 -29.75
CA TYR A 112 3.45 21.71 -29.20
C TYR A 112 2.51 21.91 -28.00
N ARG A 113 1.76 20.87 -27.57
CA ARG A 113 0.79 21.02 -26.49
C ARG A 113 1.48 20.96 -25.13
N GLN A 114 1.60 22.12 -24.50
CA GLN A 114 2.19 22.24 -23.16
C GLN A 114 1.45 21.40 -22.11
N PRO A 115 2.18 20.75 -21.17
CA PRO A 115 1.58 20.04 -20.05
C PRO A 115 0.88 21.01 -19.10
N ARG A 116 -0.44 20.81 -18.89
CA ARG A 116 -1.21 21.57 -17.91
C ARG A 116 -1.08 20.92 -16.52
N PHE A 117 -0.08 21.33 -15.75
CA PHE A 117 0.15 20.84 -14.40
C PHE A 117 -0.90 21.33 -13.40
N LEU A 118 -1.34 22.58 -13.56
CA LEU A 118 -2.31 23.25 -12.69
C LEU A 118 -3.71 22.58 -12.70
N ASN A 119 -4.04 21.86 -13.77
CA ASN A 119 -5.30 21.08 -13.85
C ASN A 119 -5.28 19.82 -12.96
N ARG A 120 -4.16 19.53 -12.27
CA ARG A 120 -4.04 18.40 -11.35
C ARG A 120 -4.22 18.91 -9.93
N THR A 121 -5.43 19.35 -9.62
CA THR A 121 -5.78 19.77 -8.27
C THR A 121 -5.85 18.54 -7.35
N ARG A 122 -5.34 18.71 -6.14
CA ARG A 122 -5.51 17.76 -5.04
C ARG A 122 -6.17 18.56 -3.93
N PRO A 123 -7.42 18.23 -3.54
CA PRO A 123 -8.05 18.90 -2.42
C PRO A 123 -7.26 18.64 -1.14
N ASP A 124 -7.54 19.43 -0.11
CA ASP A 124 -6.98 19.17 1.21
C ASP A 124 -7.41 17.78 1.71
N GLY A 125 -6.49 17.08 2.39
CA GLY A 125 -6.69 15.68 2.80
C GLY A 125 -6.69 14.65 1.67
N TRP A 126 -6.33 15.02 0.42
CA TRP A 126 -6.31 14.06 -0.68
C TRP A 126 -5.31 12.92 -0.45
N LEU A 127 -5.82 11.69 -0.50
CA LEU A 127 -5.01 10.49 -0.56
C LEU A 127 -5.01 9.87 -1.96
N PRO A 128 -3.90 9.23 -2.39
CA PRO A 128 -3.86 8.44 -3.61
C PRO A 128 -5.02 7.43 -3.71
N PRO A 129 -5.62 7.22 -4.90
CA PRO A 129 -6.75 6.30 -5.07
C PRO A 129 -6.48 4.87 -4.56
N SER A 130 -5.23 4.40 -4.66
CA SER A 130 -4.83 3.10 -4.12
C SER A 130 -4.90 3.01 -2.59
N LEU A 131 -4.64 4.12 -1.88
CA LEU A 131 -4.76 4.19 -0.42
C LEU A 131 -6.22 4.37 -0.01
N MET A 132 -6.95 5.28 -0.67
CA MET A 132 -8.39 5.46 -0.44
C MET A 132 -9.16 4.16 -0.61
N SER A 133 -8.85 3.38 -1.65
CA SER A 133 -9.50 2.07 -1.84
C SER A 133 -9.29 1.14 -0.66
N ARG A 134 -8.08 1.10 -0.07
CA ARG A 134 -7.80 0.27 1.10
C ARG A 134 -8.64 0.72 2.29
N VAL A 135 -8.61 2.01 2.60
CA VAL A 135 -9.34 2.61 3.74
C VAL A 135 -10.84 2.35 3.61
N PHE A 136 -11.45 2.70 2.47
CA PHE A 136 -12.88 2.57 2.29
C PHE A 136 -13.37 1.12 2.24
N ASN A 137 -12.56 0.18 1.75
CA ASN A 137 -12.93 -1.24 1.80
C ASN A 137 -12.98 -1.74 3.25
N VAL A 138 -11.97 -1.37 4.07
CA VAL A 138 -11.94 -1.71 5.50
C VAL A 138 -13.12 -1.09 6.23
N GLU A 139 -13.35 0.21 6.03
CA GLU A 139 -14.46 0.93 6.63
C GLU A 139 -15.82 0.31 6.27
N THR A 140 -16.03 -0.02 4.99
CA THR A 140 -17.25 -0.66 4.52
C THR A 140 -17.51 -1.99 5.25
N TRP A 141 -16.47 -2.78 5.45
CA TRP A 141 -16.57 -4.04 6.18
C TRP A 141 -16.84 -3.81 7.67
N VAL A 142 -16.12 -2.90 8.32
CA VAL A 142 -16.37 -2.54 9.72
C VAL A 142 -17.82 -2.11 9.93
N ARG A 143 -18.34 -1.20 9.10
CA ARG A 143 -19.74 -0.75 9.16
C ARG A 143 -20.74 -1.89 8.93
N ARG A 144 -20.40 -2.87 8.08
CA ARG A 144 -21.25 -4.07 7.89
C ARG A 144 -21.24 -4.97 9.10
N LEU A 145 -20.10 -5.15 9.75
CA LEU A 145 -19.98 -6.01 10.93
C LEU A 145 -20.68 -5.42 12.15
N ILE A 146 -20.62 -4.09 12.34
CA ILE A 146 -21.36 -3.38 13.41
C ILE A 146 -22.87 -3.65 13.32
N LYS A 147 -23.40 -3.80 12.11
CA LYS A 147 -24.83 -4.14 11.89
C LYS A 147 -25.18 -5.60 12.19
N LEU A 148 -24.19 -6.47 12.44
CA LEU A 148 -24.38 -7.92 12.55
C LEU A 148 -23.94 -8.48 13.92
N CYS A 149 -23.23 -7.69 14.72
CA CYS A 149 -22.68 -8.11 16.00
C CYS A 149 -22.66 -6.90 16.95
N PRO A 150 -22.97 -7.07 18.25
CA PRO A 150 -23.00 -6.00 19.24
C PRO A 150 -21.58 -5.51 19.56
N ILE A 151 -21.04 -4.71 18.63
CA ILE A 151 -19.68 -4.17 18.69
C ILE A 151 -19.69 -2.83 19.42
N THR A 152 -18.88 -2.74 20.47
CA THR A 152 -18.75 -1.55 21.32
C THR A 152 -17.42 -0.83 21.11
N ALA A 153 -16.41 -1.53 20.58
CA ALA A 153 -15.08 -0.97 20.42
C ALA A 153 -14.36 -1.46 19.15
N ILE A 154 -13.43 -0.63 18.68
CA ILE A 154 -12.53 -0.96 17.57
C ILE A 154 -11.11 -0.71 18.05
N SER A 155 -10.22 -1.66 17.78
CA SER A 155 -8.77 -1.52 17.97
C SER A 155 -8.08 -1.75 16.65
N GLN A 156 -7.13 -0.88 16.33
CA GLN A 156 -6.35 -0.97 15.11
C GLN A 156 -4.88 -0.94 15.47
N GLU A 157 -4.11 -1.84 14.87
CA GLU A 157 -2.66 -1.78 14.94
C GLU A 157 -2.16 -0.58 14.12
N LEU A 158 -1.45 0.34 14.79
CA LEU A 158 -0.78 1.45 14.13
C LEU A 158 0.62 1.01 13.75
N VAL A 159 0.78 0.62 12.49
CA VAL A 159 2.08 0.23 11.96
C VAL A 159 2.88 1.48 11.59
N ARG A 160 3.74 1.93 12.51
CA ARG A 160 4.69 3.02 12.28
C ARG A 160 6.07 2.42 11.98
N PHE A 161 6.54 2.61 10.75
CA PHE A 161 7.91 2.26 10.37
C PHE A 161 8.76 3.53 10.31
N ASP A 162 9.84 3.55 11.09
CA ASP A 162 10.88 4.55 10.91
C ASP A 162 11.88 4.05 9.86
N THR A 163 11.64 4.44 8.62
CA THR A 163 12.48 3.98 7.50
C THR A 163 13.91 4.52 7.56
N GLN A 164 14.16 5.62 8.27
CA GLN A 164 15.53 6.14 8.43
C GLN A 164 16.27 5.33 9.48
N LYS A 165 15.63 5.07 10.64
CA LYS A 165 16.22 4.24 11.69
C LYS A 165 16.45 2.79 11.25
N MET A 166 15.61 2.27 10.36
CA MET A 166 15.84 0.96 9.73
C MET A 166 17.09 0.92 8.83
N GLN A 167 17.52 2.07 8.30
CA GLN A 167 18.73 2.18 7.46
C GLN A 167 19.97 2.53 8.28
N ASN A 168 19.83 3.42 9.24
CA ASN A 168 20.87 3.78 10.21
C ASN A 168 20.28 3.69 11.63
N PRO A 169 20.51 2.60 12.36
CA PRO A 169 19.96 2.41 13.72
C PRO A 169 20.37 3.48 14.73
N GLU A 170 21.53 4.10 14.51
CA GLU A 170 22.13 5.11 15.39
C GLU A 170 21.63 6.53 15.09
N VAL A 171 20.78 6.73 14.07
CA VAL A 171 20.29 8.05 13.68
C VAL A 171 19.61 8.76 14.85
N SER A 172 20.02 10.00 15.13
CA SER A 172 19.48 10.75 16.26
C SER A 172 19.43 12.27 16.03
N GLY A 173 18.54 12.94 16.75
CA GLY A 173 18.44 14.41 16.78
C GLY A 173 18.34 15.05 15.40
N VAL A 174 19.32 15.91 15.07
CA VAL A 174 19.37 16.70 13.83
C VAL A 174 19.60 15.82 12.60
N GLU A 175 20.19 14.63 12.73
CA GLU A 175 20.46 13.73 11.60
C GLU A 175 19.19 13.26 10.90
N TYR A 176 18.06 13.20 11.61
CA TYR A 176 16.75 12.94 11.01
C TYR A 176 16.33 14.01 9.99
N GLN A 177 16.77 15.25 10.24
CA GLN A 177 16.50 16.41 9.38
C GLN A 177 17.59 16.54 8.31
N HIS A 178 18.83 16.19 8.65
CA HIS A 178 20.00 16.30 7.79
C HIS A 178 20.37 14.95 7.15
N GLY A 179 19.48 14.41 6.32
CA GLY A 179 19.77 13.18 5.56
C GLY A 179 20.85 13.37 4.48
N GLU A 180 21.17 12.30 3.74
CA GLU A 180 22.21 12.28 2.68
C GLU A 180 22.09 13.41 1.63
N LEU A 181 20.88 13.93 1.41
CA LEU A 181 20.59 15.00 0.46
C LEU A 181 20.42 16.39 1.11
N PHE A 182 20.69 16.54 2.39
CA PHE A 182 20.50 17.82 3.07
C PHE A 182 21.39 18.89 2.45
N GLY A 183 20.78 20.01 2.05
CA GLY A 183 21.46 21.10 1.35
C GLY A 183 21.77 20.85 -0.13
N PHE A 184 21.38 19.70 -0.70
CA PHE A 184 21.63 19.36 -2.10
C PHE A 184 20.34 19.12 -2.88
N GLU A 185 20.29 19.60 -4.12
CA GLU A 185 19.41 18.96 -5.10
C GLU A 185 19.95 17.57 -5.49
N VAL A 186 19.07 16.64 -5.86
CA VAL A 186 19.49 15.27 -6.25
C VAL A 186 20.58 15.27 -7.32
N LYS A 187 20.46 16.16 -8.32
CA LYS A 187 21.43 16.21 -9.43
C LYS A 187 22.78 16.78 -8.94
N GLU A 188 22.75 17.79 -8.09
CA GLU A 188 23.95 18.42 -7.51
C GLU A 188 24.71 17.44 -6.62
N TYR A 189 23.99 16.69 -5.78
CA TYR A 189 24.56 15.60 -5.00
C TYR A 189 25.28 14.57 -5.89
N LEU A 190 24.62 14.14 -6.97
CA LEU A 190 25.21 13.18 -7.90
C LEU A 190 26.43 13.74 -8.65
N LEU A 191 26.40 15.02 -9.03
CA LEU A 191 27.52 15.70 -9.66
C LEU A 191 28.76 15.72 -8.75
N THR A 192 28.55 16.04 -7.48
CA THR A 192 29.60 16.01 -6.45
C THR A 192 30.09 14.58 -6.20
N LYS A 193 29.18 13.62 -5.96
CA LYS A 193 29.49 12.20 -5.69
C LYS A 193 30.29 11.53 -6.80
N TRP A 194 29.97 11.85 -8.06
CA TRP A 194 30.57 11.22 -9.24
C TRP A 194 31.64 12.09 -9.93
N GLY A 195 31.98 13.25 -9.37
CA GLY A 195 33.10 14.08 -9.84
C GLY A 195 32.85 14.73 -11.20
N HIS A 196 31.62 15.18 -11.46
CA HIS A 196 31.22 15.92 -12.67
C HIS A 196 31.54 15.24 -14.01
N ASN A 197 31.70 13.91 -14.04
CA ASN A 197 32.02 13.17 -15.25
C ASN A 197 31.00 12.06 -15.53
N CYS A 198 30.95 11.61 -16.79
CA CYS A 198 30.20 10.42 -17.15
C CYS A 198 30.87 9.19 -16.50
N VAL A 199 30.12 8.47 -15.66
CA VAL A 199 30.63 7.31 -14.92
C VAL A 199 31.10 6.17 -15.84
N TYR A 200 30.58 6.10 -17.07
CA TYR A 200 30.85 4.99 -17.99
C TYR A 200 31.99 5.23 -18.99
N CYS A 201 32.16 6.48 -19.45
CA CYS A 201 33.18 6.83 -20.44
C CYS A 201 34.18 7.88 -19.96
N GLY A 202 33.98 8.48 -18.79
CA GLY A 202 34.85 9.53 -18.24
C GLY A 202 34.70 10.89 -18.92
N ALA A 203 33.76 11.05 -19.86
CA ALA A 203 33.57 12.34 -20.53
C ALA A 203 33.25 13.45 -19.54
N ILE A 204 34.01 14.54 -19.65
CA ILE A 204 33.82 15.82 -18.97
C ILE A 204 33.20 16.83 -19.94
N ASP A 205 32.73 17.97 -19.44
CA ASP A 205 32.20 19.10 -20.23
C ASP A 205 31.10 18.74 -21.23
N THR A 206 30.30 17.74 -20.89
CA THR A 206 29.16 17.29 -21.68
C THR A 206 27.89 17.29 -20.84
N PRO A 207 26.70 17.54 -21.42
CA PRO A 207 25.45 17.43 -20.67
C PRO A 207 25.28 16.03 -20.07
N LEU A 208 25.32 15.97 -18.73
CA LEU A 208 25.11 14.74 -17.96
C LEU A 208 23.64 14.58 -17.56
N GLU A 209 23.16 13.36 -17.76
CA GLU A 209 21.83 12.89 -17.41
C GLU A 209 21.92 12.01 -16.15
N VAL A 210 20.90 12.13 -15.29
CA VAL A 210 20.75 11.24 -14.13
C VAL A 210 20.31 9.87 -14.64
N GLU A 211 21.14 8.85 -14.41
CA GLU A 211 20.93 7.50 -14.91
C GLU A 211 20.76 6.48 -13.79
N HIS A 212 19.85 5.53 -14.02
CA HIS A 212 19.56 4.43 -13.10
C HIS A 212 20.55 3.28 -13.30
N ILE A 213 21.31 2.90 -12.25
CA ILE A 213 22.22 1.75 -12.29
C ILE A 213 21.43 0.49 -12.64
N ILE A 214 20.44 0.17 -11.80
CA ILE A 214 19.40 -0.81 -12.07
C ILE A 214 18.27 -0.08 -12.79
N PRO A 215 17.96 -0.42 -14.05
CA PRO A 215 16.91 0.26 -14.80
C PRO A 215 15.54 0.20 -14.10
N LYS A 216 14.76 1.27 -14.22
CA LYS A 216 13.38 1.32 -13.69
C LYS A 216 12.50 0.18 -14.17
N SER A 217 12.65 -0.22 -15.44
CA SER A 217 11.90 -1.35 -16.03
C SER A 217 12.23 -2.69 -15.37
N LYS A 218 13.37 -2.79 -14.67
CA LYS A 218 13.82 -3.96 -13.91
C LYS A 218 13.67 -3.78 -12.40
N GLY A 219 12.88 -2.80 -11.96
CA GLY A 219 12.59 -2.57 -10.54
C GLY A 219 13.54 -1.59 -9.84
N GLY A 220 14.42 -0.91 -10.57
CA GLY A 220 15.33 0.08 -10.00
C GLY A 220 14.63 1.23 -9.26
N SER A 221 15.16 1.58 -8.09
CA SER A 221 14.64 2.66 -7.25
C SER A 221 15.09 4.05 -7.74
N ASN A 222 14.46 5.12 -7.27
CA ASN A 222 14.97 6.50 -7.44
C ASN A 222 15.83 6.96 -6.25
N ARG A 223 16.28 6.03 -5.38
CA ARG A 223 17.21 6.39 -4.31
C ARG A 223 18.54 6.77 -4.94
N VAL A 224 19.26 7.70 -4.34
CA VAL A 224 20.58 8.15 -4.83
C VAL A 224 21.59 7.01 -4.91
N SER A 225 21.43 5.96 -4.10
CA SER A 225 22.23 4.74 -4.21
C SER A 225 22.02 3.94 -5.51
N ASN A 226 20.92 4.17 -6.22
CA ASN A 226 20.68 3.58 -7.55
C ASN A 226 20.85 4.60 -8.69
N LEU A 227 21.38 5.78 -8.41
CA LEU A 227 21.53 6.86 -9.39
C LEU A 227 23.00 7.19 -9.64
N THR A 228 23.31 7.48 -10.90
CA THR A 228 24.64 7.89 -11.38
C THR A 228 24.51 9.01 -12.41
N LEU A 229 25.64 9.43 -12.96
CA LEU A 229 25.69 10.33 -14.10
C LEU A 229 26.19 9.63 -15.35
N ALA A 230 25.48 9.81 -16.44
CA ALA A 230 25.88 9.35 -17.76
C ALA A 230 25.72 10.47 -18.79
N CYS A 231 26.65 10.56 -19.74
CA CYS A 231 26.40 11.36 -20.92
C CYS A 231 25.27 10.73 -21.75
N ARG A 232 24.60 11.54 -22.56
CA ARG A 232 23.44 11.10 -23.36
C ARG A 232 23.73 9.86 -24.22
N SER A 233 24.91 9.77 -24.81
CA SER A 233 25.29 8.64 -25.67
C SER A 233 25.43 7.33 -24.88
N CYS A 234 26.06 7.36 -23.70
CA CYS A 234 26.17 6.17 -22.86
C CYS A 234 24.83 5.79 -22.24
N ASN A 235 24.04 6.78 -21.80
CA ASN A 235 22.70 6.54 -21.25
C ASN A 235 21.79 5.83 -22.29
N GLN A 236 21.76 6.34 -23.53
CA GLN A 236 21.00 5.71 -24.61
C GLN A 236 21.52 4.32 -24.98
N LYS A 237 22.85 4.12 -25.01
CA LYS A 237 23.45 2.82 -25.29
C LYS A 237 23.12 1.78 -24.23
N LYS A 238 23.10 2.16 -22.95
CA LYS A 238 22.70 1.27 -21.86
C LYS A 238 21.21 0.97 -21.90
N GLY A 239 20.38 1.99 -22.11
CA GLY A 239 18.93 1.84 -22.20
C GLY A 239 18.35 1.09 -20.98
N ASN A 240 17.74 -0.07 -21.22
CA ASN A 240 17.17 -0.93 -20.16
C ASN A 240 18.03 -2.16 -19.84
N ASP A 241 19.26 -2.22 -20.34
CA ASP A 241 20.20 -3.29 -19.99
C ASP A 241 20.66 -3.16 -18.54
N SER A 242 20.98 -4.30 -17.94
CA SER A 242 21.58 -4.29 -16.60
C SER A 242 23.01 -3.75 -16.69
N ILE A 243 23.50 -3.19 -15.58
CA ILE A 243 24.82 -2.59 -15.54
C ILE A 243 25.92 -3.62 -15.86
N GLU A 244 25.75 -4.88 -15.44
CA GLU A 244 26.70 -5.97 -15.69
C GLU A 244 26.76 -6.31 -17.18
N LYS A 245 25.60 -6.34 -17.86
CA LYS A 245 25.54 -6.58 -19.31
C LYS A 245 26.19 -5.43 -20.08
N PHE A 246 25.89 -4.19 -19.69
CA PHE A 246 26.40 -3.00 -20.37
C PHE A 246 27.92 -2.85 -20.20
N LEU A 247 28.45 -3.11 -19.00
CA LEU A 247 29.86 -3.01 -18.69
C LEU A 247 30.60 -4.35 -18.76
N ARG A 248 30.05 -5.36 -19.43
CA ARG A 248 30.68 -6.70 -19.56
C ARG A 248 32.13 -6.66 -20.04
N LYS A 249 32.45 -5.71 -20.93
CA LYS A 249 33.81 -5.50 -21.47
C LYS A 249 34.67 -4.53 -20.64
N LYS A 250 34.14 -3.99 -19.54
CA LYS A 250 34.78 -2.98 -18.67
C LYS A 250 34.59 -3.33 -17.18
N PRO A 251 35.16 -4.44 -16.71
CA PRO A 251 34.92 -4.95 -15.35
C PRO A 251 35.39 -3.98 -14.25
N GLU A 252 36.47 -3.22 -14.49
CA GLU A 252 36.96 -2.24 -13.51
C GLU A 252 35.98 -1.09 -13.28
N ILE A 253 35.36 -0.59 -14.35
CA ILE A 253 34.32 0.44 -14.23
C ILE A 253 33.11 -0.12 -13.49
N LEU A 254 32.71 -1.36 -13.80
CA LEU A 254 31.59 -2.02 -13.12
C LEU A 254 31.82 -2.10 -11.61
N LYS A 255 32.99 -2.57 -11.17
CA LYS A 255 33.37 -2.62 -9.75
C LYS A 255 33.31 -1.23 -9.11
N LYS A 256 33.86 -0.21 -9.78
CA LYS A 256 33.84 1.19 -9.29
C LYS A 256 32.43 1.75 -9.13
N VAL A 257 31.53 1.46 -10.08
CA VAL A 257 30.13 1.89 -10.00
C VAL A 257 29.45 1.21 -8.82
N LEU A 258 29.57 -0.12 -8.70
CA LEU A 258 28.90 -0.88 -7.66
C LEU A 258 29.43 -0.57 -6.25
N ALA A 259 30.72 -0.26 -6.10
CA ALA A 259 31.30 0.12 -4.82
C ALA A 259 30.84 1.51 -4.31
N LYS A 260 30.46 2.41 -5.22
CA LYS A 260 29.97 3.76 -4.91
C LYS A 260 28.44 3.88 -4.93
N ALA A 261 27.74 2.86 -5.42
CA ALA A 261 26.28 2.80 -5.50
C ALA A 261 25.69 2.70 -4.10
#